data_AF-A0A8J6HE29-F1
#
_entry.id   AF-A0A8J6HE29-F1
#
_cell.length_a   1.000
_cell.length_b   1.000
_cell.length_c   1.000
_cell.angle_alpha   90.00
_cell.angle_beta   90.00
_cell.angle_gamma   90.00
#
_symmetry.space_group_name_H-M   'P 1'
#
loop_
_entity.id
_entity.type
_entity.pdbx_description
1 polymer ?
#
loop_
_entity_poly.entity_id
_entity_poly.type
_entity_poly.pdbx_seq_one_letter_code
_entity_poly.pdbx_strand_id
1 'polypeptide(L)'
;MGKNNGGKGGVVVNIASILGLQELAGCPIYVGTKHFVVGLDRSFGTPFFYNLTGIQFLTMCPGVTDTPLISEAGRFALQGMGKIAQELVDGLGAMPAQPPENVAKGMITLITEGENGSVWVAEGGEPIYETLSQCSRRTCSNLSAVKCKIALITGGSVGIGYAFAESLLRCGARGVMLGDIRVKEGEEAAKCLCKKYGENKAFFQKTDVTKKDEFENLFKCTKEKYHQLDIVINNAGLLQDKNWELEIDVNVKGVVRGTLLGFEYMGKHKDGGGGAIVNVASIYGLQQAHGCPVYNGTKAFVVRFSDAMSHPYYDKLTGVKVFTICPGVTETNMIDESEKYALEGFGNLGKILKDGLADLPSQPRLQGYRSIVHKSSLSKNKQTAQSKPSKKSNQEIFFPSVQLEGIRDKVALVTGGTDGIGLRCVRELLTSGARGVMIADTDEASGYKQVINMTKEYGPNKAAFIEINPANYVLLKNAFISTINYYKGLDIVINNIKFREKNWEDQVDENIKGIVLSTQLCLEFMGRNNGGNGGILLNIASDYKQNSESCPLHLAVQDFIVRFDRSVATAHFNASNVKVLTICKATFDTIGCDLATIITKGSNGCVWMPC
;
A
#
# COMPACT_ATOMS: atom_id res chain seq x y z
N MET A 1 -18.56 -33.55 5.65
CA MET A 1 -18.93 -33.28 4.24
C MET A 1 -17.77 -33.53 3.28
N GLY A 2 -16.55 -33.11 3.61
CA GLY A 2 -15.41 -33.18 2.70
C GLY A 2 -15.01 -34.59 2.23
N LYS A 3 -14.75 -34.76 0.93
CA LYS A 3 -14.25 -36.00 0.30
C LYS A 3 -12.92 -36.46 0.87
N ASN A 4 -12.05 -35.52 1.21
CA ASN A 4 -10.78 -35.77 1.90
C ASN A 4 -10.93 -36.47 3.27
N ASN A 5 -12.13 -36.44 3.88
CA ASN A 5 -12.43 -37.11 5.15
C ASN A 5 -13.51 -38.19 4.98
N GLY A 6 -13.58 -38.84 3.80
CA GLY A 6 -14.54 -39.91 3.51
C GLY A 6 -15.99 -39.43 3.27
N GLY A 7 -16.22 -38.12 3.17
CA GLY A 7 -17.51 -37.55 2.79
C GLY A 7 -17.78 -37.59 1.28
N LYS A 8 -18.97 -37.15 0.85
CA LYS A 8 -19.37 -37.11 -0.57
C LYS A 8 -19.17 -35.73 -1.24
N GLY A 9 -18.70 -34.73 -0.49
CA GLY A 9 -18.81 -33.32 -0.86
C GLY A 9 -20.11 -32.70 -0.34
N GLY A 10 -20.45 -31.51 -0.81
CA GLY A 10 -21.74 -30.86 -0.50
C GLY A 10 -21.74 -29.37 -0.81
N VAL A 11 -22.77 -28.65 -0.37
CA VAL A 11 -22.90 -27.20 -0.56
C VAL A 11 -23.01 -26.53 0.81
N VAL A 12 -22.25 -25.47 1.03
CA VAL A 12 -22.33 -24.57 2.18
C VAL A 12 -22.76 -23.22 1.65
N VAL A 13 -23.88 -22.69 2.17
CA VAL A 13 -24.32 -21.33 1.86
C VAL A 13 -24.22 -20.48 3.12
N ASN A 14 -23.39 -19.44 3.10
CA ASN A 14 -23.33 -18.49 4.20
C ASN A 14 -24.10 -17.21 3.87
N ILE A 15 -24.74 -16.64 4.90
CA ILE A 15 -25.56 -15.44 4.77
C ILE A 15 -24.75 -14.22 5.21
N ALA A 16 -24.37 -13.41 4.23
CA ALA A 16 -23.76 -12.11 4.45
C ALA A 16 -24.86 -11.03 4.60
N SER A 17 -24.79 -10.00 3.78
CA SER A 17 -25.73 -8.88 3.64
C SER A 17 -25.30 -8.09 2.40
N ILE A 18 -26.19 -7.30 1.82
CA ILE A 18 -25.79 -6.28 0.86
C ILE A 18 -24.70 -5.34 1.42
N LEU A 19 -24.68 -5.13 2.75
CA LEU A 19 -23.63 -4.39 3.46
C LEU A 19 -22.30 -5.16 3.60
N GLY A 20 -22.22 -6.40 3.10
CA GLY A 20 -20.96 -7.09 2.85
C GLY A 20 -20.30 -6.68 1.53
N LEU A 21 -20.99 -5.84 0.75
CA LEU A 21 -20.58 -5.37 -0.57
C LEU A 21 -20.55 -3.84 -0.66
N GLN A 22 -21.10 -3.15 0.35
CA GLN A 22 -21.31 -1.70 0.40
C GLN A 22 -21.08 -1.19 1.83
N GLU A 23 -20.74 0.09 1.96
CA GLU A 23 -20.59 0.77 3.23
C GLU A 23 -21.92 1.29 3.81
N LEU A 24 -22.03 1.27 5.15
CA LEU A 24 -23.10 1.96 5.88
C LEU A 24 -22.51 2.70 7.09
N ALA A 25 -22.65 4.02 7.09
CA ALA A 25 -22.29 4.85 8.23
C ALA A 25 -23.19 4.48 9.45
N GLY A 26 -22.58 4.28 10.62
CA GLY A 26 -23.29 3.92 11.86
C GLY A 26 -23.19 2.43 12.27
N CYS A 27 -22.80 1.55 11.34
CA CYS A 27 -22.68 0.10 11.56
C CYS A 27 -21.32 -0.51 11.15
N PRO A 28 -20.16 0.09 11.45
CA PRO A 28 -18.86 -0.33 10.91
C PRO A 28 -18.49 -1.77 11.29
N ILE A 29 -18.86 -2.22 12.50
CA ILE A 29 -18.61 -3.59 12.95
C ILE A 29 -19.46 -4.57 12.15
N TYR A 30 -20.77 -4.30 12.01
CA TYR A 30 -21.67 -5.14 11.23
C TYR A 30 -21.21 -5.22 9.76
N VAL A 31 -20.97 -4.06 9.12
CA VAL A 31 -20.42 -3.97 7.75
C VAL A 31 -19.15 -4.80 7.62
N GLY A 32 -18.20 -4.66 8.55
CA GLY A 32 -16.95 -5.44 8.57
C GLY A 32 -17.18 -6.95 8.66
N THR A 33 -18.08 -7.40 9.54
CA THR A 33 -18.41 -8.84 9.65
C THR A 33 -19.07 -9.39 8.38
N LYS A 34 -19.86 -8.60 7.67
CA LYS A 34 -20.49 -9.02 6.42
C LYS A 34 -19.50 -9.06 5.25
N HIS A 35 -18.53 -8.16 5.22
CA HIS A 35 -17.40 -8.24 4.29
C HIS A 35 -16.53 -9.48 4.57
N PHE A 36 -16.35 -9.86 5.83
CA PHE A 36 -15.65 -11.08 6.21
C PHE A 36 -16.34 -12.34 5.63
N VAL A 37 -17.66 -12.47 5.76
CA VAL A 37 -18.39 -13.63 5.21
C VAL A 37 -18.17 -13.76 3.70
N VAL A 38 -18.29 -12.64 2.96
CA VAL A 38 -18.03 -12.61 1.52
C VAL A 38 -16.59 -13.02 1.18
N GLY A 39 -15.60 -12.51 1.94
CA GLY A 39 -14.19 -12.86 1.73
C GLY A 39 -13.86 -14.32 2.07
N LEU A 40 -14.49 -14.85 3.13
CA LEU A 40 -14.32 -16.22 3.61
C LEU A 40 -14.78 -17.23 2.55
N ASP A 41 -16.00 -17.07 2.04
CA ASP A 41 -16.58 -17.98 1.06
C ASP A 41 -15.88 -17.93 -0.28
N ARG A 42 -15.45 -16.74 -0.73
CA ARG A 42 -14.61 -16.64 -1.94
C ARG A 42 -13.30 -17.39 -1.78
N SER A 43 -12.71 -17.37 -0.59
CA SER A 43 -11.44 -18.07 -0.32
C SER A 43 -11.63 -19.58 -0.30
N PHE A 44 -12.66 -20.09 0.39
CA PHE A 44 -13.02 -21.52 0.37
C PHE A 44 -13.60 -21.97 -0.97
N GLY A 45 -14.15 -21.05 -1.75
CA GLY A 45 -14.67 -21.27 -3.10
C GLY A 45 -13.59 -21.35 -4.19
N THR A 46 -12.30 -21.29 -3.84
CA THR A 46 -11.23 -21.48 -4.82
C THR A 46 -11.16 -22.95 -5.30
N PRO A 47 -10.67 -23.21 -6.53
CA PRO A 47 -10.52 -24.58 -7.04
C PRO A 47 -9.69 -25.49 -6.11
N PHE A 48 -8.72 -24.94 -5.39
CA PHE A 48 -7.91 -25.69 -4.42
C PHE A 48 -8.77 -26.39 -3.35
N PHE A 49 -9.60 -25.63 -2.62
CA PHE A 49 -10.43 -26.20 -1.55
C PHE A 49 -11.56 -27.07 -2.09
N TYR A 50 -12.13 -26.70 -3.24
CA TYR A 50 -13.18 -27.49 -3.88
C TYR A 50 -12.66 -28.84 -4.38
N ASN A 51 -11.51 -28.87 -5.05
CA ASN A 51 -10.93 -30.13 -5.54
C ASN A 51 -10.55 -31.06 -4.38
N LEU A 52 -10.09 -30.49 -3.26
CA LEU A 52 -9.74 -31.25 -2.05
C LEU A 52 -10.97 -31.80 -1.33
N THR A 53 -11.99 -30.97 -1.12
CA THR A 53 -13.11 -31.30 -0.22
C THR A 53 -14.38 -31.71 -0.97
N GLY A 54 -14.53 -31.36 -2.23
CA GLY A 54 -15.79 -31.45 -2.96
C GLY A 54 -16.92 -30.61 -2.36
N ILE A 55 -16.60 -29.64 -1.49
CA ILE A 55 -17.59 -28.75 -0.87
C ILE A 55 -17.63 -27.44 -1.65
N GLN A 56 -18.80 -27.11 -2.16
CA GLN A 56 -19.10 -25.85 -2.80
C GLN A 56 -19.46 -24.79 -1.74
N PHE A 57 -18.88 -23.60 -1.83
CA PHE A 57 -19.19 -22.45 -0.97
C PHE A 57 -19.92 -21.38 -1.78
N LEU A 58 -21.05 -20.91 -1.27
CA LEU A 58 -21.90 -19.91 -1.90
C LEU A 58 -22.26 -18.82 -0.89
N THR A 59 -22.32 -17.57 -1.32
CA THR A 59 -22.71 -16.47 -0.43
C THR A 59 -24.02 -15.84 -0.87
N MET A 60 -24.97 -15.75 0.06
CA MET A 60 -26.20 -14.96 -0.10
C MET A 60 -26.05 -13.63 0.62
N CYS A 61 -26.32 -12.52 -0.09
CA CYS A 61 -26.28 -11.15 0.42
C CYS A 61 -27.69 -10.54 0.39
N PRO A 62 -28.52 -10.72 1.44
CA PRO A 62 -29.82 -10.07 1.50
C PRO A 62 -29.68 -8.56 1.66
N GLY A 63 -30.48 -7.82 0.89
CA GLY A 63 -30.85 -6.44 1.15
C GLY A 63 -31.78 -6.31 2.35
N VAL A 64 -32.32 -5.11 2.56
CA VAL A 64 -33.25 -4.84 3.67
C VAL A 64 -34.44 -5.78 3.57
N THR A 65 -34.63 -6.63 4.58
CA THR A 65 -35.63 -7.71 4.58
C THR A 65 -36.50 -7.58 5.81
N ASP A 66 -37.82 -7.62 5.63
CA ASP A 66 -38.81 -7.41 6.69
C ASP A 66 -38.74 -8.53 7.74
N THR A 67 -37.88 -8.30 8.73
CA THR A 67 -37.51 -9.24 9.78
C THR A 67 -37.32 -8.45 11.07
N PRO A 68 -37.44 -9.09 12.25
CA PRO A 68 -37.20 -8.42 13.53
C PRO A 68 -35.85 -7.71 13.63
N LEU A 69 -34.85 -8.12 12.83
CA LEU A 69 -33.52 -7.51 12.76
C LEU A 69 -33.55 -5.99 12.45
N ILE A 70 -34.54 -5.50 11.69
CA ILE A 70 -34.71 -4.07 11.40
C ILE A 70 -35.21 -3.31 12.63
N SER A 71 -36.21 -3.86 13.33
CA SER A 71 -36.73 -3.27 14.59
C SER A 71 -35.70 -3.25 15.72
N GLU A 72 -34.66 -4.09 15.61
CA GLU A 72 -33.56 -4.19 16.55
C GLU A 72 -32.30 -3.43 16.09
N ALA A 73 -32.33 -2.78 14.93
CA ALA A 73 -31.15 -2.19 14.29
C ALA A 73 -30.45 -1.13 15.15
N GLY A 74 -31.22 -0.40 15.97
CA GLY A 74 -30.68 0.56 16.94
C GLY A 74 -29.77 -0.09 18.01
N ARG A 75 -29.87 -1.40 18.23
CA ARG A 75 -28.98 -2.17 19.13
C ARG A 75 -27.65 -2.56 18.48
N PHE A 76 -27.55 -2.51 17.15
CA PHE A 76 -26.33 -2.81 16.40
C PHE A 76 -25.48 -1.55 16.12
N ALA A 77 -26.03 -0.37 16.38
CA ALA A 77 -25.26 0.87 16.43
C ALA A 77 -24.23 0.82 17.57
N LEU A 78 -23.09 1.49 17.40
CA LEU A 78 -22.06 1.58 18.43
C LEU A 78 -22.66 2.12 19.75
N GLN A 79 -22.48 1.36 20.84
CA GLN A 79 -22.91 1.77 22.17
C GLN A 79 -22.30 3.13 22.54
N GLY A 80 -23.13 4.02 23.09
CA GLY A 80 -22.72 5.39 23.46
C GLY A 80 -23.02 6.48 22.41
N MET A 81 -23.58 6.13 21.24
CA MET A 81 -23.91 7.10 20.17
C MET A 81 -25.44 7.18 19.89
N GLY A 82 -26.22 7.62 20.88
CA GLY A 82 -27.70 7.53 20.85
C GLY A 82 -28.41 8.21 19.66
N LYS A 83 -27.87 9.31 19.11
CA LYS A 83 -28.44 9.95 17.90
C LYS A 83 -28.21 9.12 16.62
N ILE A 84 -27.06 8.49 16.49
CA ILE A 84 -26.70 7.66 15.32
C ILE A 84 -27.55 6.39 15.30
N ALA A 85 -27.89 5.84 16.47
CA ALA A 85 -28.80 4.70 16.57
C ALA A 85 -30.20 5.02 16.03
N GLN A 86 -30.73 6.21 16.33
CA GLN A 86 -32.03 6.65 15.82
C GLN A 86 -31.99 6.94 14.32
N GLU A 87 -30.97 7.66 13.84
CA GLU A 87 -30.77 7.94 12.41
C GLU A 87 -30.58 6.66 11.58
N LEU A 88 -29.96 5.63 12.15
CA LEU A 88 -29.82 4.31 11.53
C LEU A 88 -31.17 3.59 11.43
N VAL A 89 -31.98 3.60 12.49
CA VAL A 89 -33.33 3.00 12.47
C VAL A 89 -34.21 3.70 11.44
N ASP A 90 -34.20 5.03 11.43
CA ASP A 90 -34.97 5.84 10.48
C ASP A 90 -34.47 5.63 9.03
N GLY A 91 -33.15 5.55 8.84
CA GLY A 91 -32.52 5.33 7.53
C GLY A 91 -32.79 3.93 6.96
N LEU A 92 -32.73 2.88 7.78
CA LEU A 92 -33.07 1.52 7.37
C LEU A 92 -34.57 1.37 7.10
N GLY A 93 -35.43 2.04 7.88
CA GLY A 93 -36.88 2.06 7.66
C GLY A 93 -37.31 2.78 6.38
N ALA A 94 -36.47 3.66 5.83
CA ALA A 94 -36.72 4.36 4.57
C ALA A 94 -36.24 3.60 3.32
N MET A 95 -35.52 2.49 3.46
CA MET A 95 -35.03 1.69 2.34
C MET A 95 -36.12 0.73 1.83
N PRO A 96 -36.12 0.37 0.53
CA PRO A 96 -37.05 -0.62 -0.01
C PRO A 96 -36.85 -1.99 0.65
N ALA A 97 -37.78 -2.38 1.52
CA ALA A 97 -37.77 -3.68 2.17
C ALA A 97 -38.34 -4.76 1.26
N GLN A 98 -37.82 -5.98 1.36
CA GLN A 98 -38.36 -7.17 0.69
C GLN A 98 -38.91 -8.18 1.70
N PRO A 99 -39.86 -9.05 1.31
CA PRO A 99 -40.32 -10.13 2.18
C PRO A 99 -39.26 -11.25 2.30
N PRO A 100 -39.14 -11.93 3.45
CA PRO A 100 -38.23 -13.07 3.64
C PRO A 100 -38.39 -14.18 2.60
N GLU A 101 -39.60 -14.37 2.08
CA GLU A 101 -39.93 -15.32 1.02
C GLU A 101 -39.14 -15.04 -0.26
N ASN A 102 -38.77 -13.78 -0.54
CA ASN A 102 -37.95 -13.43 -1.70
C ASN A 102 -36.52 -13.96 -1.55
N VAL A 103 -35.92 -13.78 -0.36
CA VAL A 103 -34.60 -14.32 -0.03
C VAL A 103 -34.63 -15.84 -0.05
N ALA A 104 -35.72 -16.46 0.44
CA ALA A 104 -35.89 -17.92 0.43
C ALA A 104 -35.99 -18.49 -0.99
N LYS A 105 -36.76 -17.85 -1.89
CA LYS A 105 -36.80 -18.24 -3.31
C LYS A 105 -35.44 -18.09 -3.97
N GLY A 106 -34.77 -16.97 -3.70
CA GLY A 106 -33.40 -16.72 -4.13
C GLY A 106 -32.42 -17.80 -3.65
N MET A 107 -32.54 -18.24 -2.41
CA MET A 107 -31.70 -19.29 -1.84
C MET A 107 -31.77 -20.59 -2.65
N ILE A 108 -32.96 -20.96 -3.12
CA ILE A 108 -33.13 -22.15 -3.97
C ILE A 108 -32.40 -21.97 -5.29
N THR A 109 -32.62 -20.84 -5.97
CA THR A 109 -31.91 -20.51 -7.23
C THR A 109 -30.40 -20.52 -7.04
N LEU A 110 -29.89 -19.93 -5.95
CA LEU A 110 -28.47 -19.91 -5.61
C LEU A 110 -27.90 -21.33 -5.47
N ILE A 111 -28.56 -22.21 -4.73
CA ILE A 111 -28.09 -23.58 -4.51
C ILE A 111 -28.11 -24.40 -5.82
N THR A 112 -29.06 -24.13 -6.71
CA THR A 112 -29.21 -24.88 -7.97
C THR A 112 -28.31 -24.37 -9.09
N GLU A 113 -28.05 -23.07 -9.16
CA GLU A 113 -27.40 -22.42 -10.31
C GLU A 113 -26.09 -21.73 -9.98
N GLY A 114 -25.82 -21.44 -8.70
CA GLY A 114 -24.61 -20.74 -8.30
C GLY A 114 -23.35 -21.54 -8.59
N GLU A 115 -22.30 -20.89 -9.09
CA GLU A 115 -20.98 -21.47 -9.22
C GLU A 115 -20.22 -21.42 -7.88
N ASN A 116 -19.24 -22.30 -7.69
CA ASN A 116 -18.45 -22.32 -6.46
C ASN A 116 -17.71 -20.99 -6.22
N GLY A 117 -17.85 -20.42 -5.03
CA GLY A 117 -17.31 -19.11 -4.66
C GLY A 117 -18.13 -17.91 -5.14
N SER A 118 -19.28 -18.14 -5.79
CA SER A 118 -20.17 -17.07 -6.24
C SER A 118 -20.88 -16.37 -5.09
N VAL A 119 -21.19 -15.08 -5.31
CA VAL A 119 -21.82 -14.21 -4.32
C VAL A 119 -23.05 -13.60 -4.97
N TRP A 120 -24.21 -13.72 -4.34
CA TRP A 120 -25.49 -13.34 -4.93
C TRP A 120 -26.24 -12.36 -4.04
N VAL A 121 -26.95 -11.42 -4.65
CA VAL A 121 -27.75 -10.42 -3.95
C VAL A 121 -29.23 -10.71 -4.14
N ALA A 122 -29.98 -10.64 -3.05
CA ALA A 122 -31.44 -10.62 -3.05
C ALA A 122 -31.88 -9.27 -2.50
N GLU A 123 -32.50 -8.40 -3.29
CA GLU A 123 -32.97 -7.08 -2.83
C GLU A 123 -34.22 -6.61 -3.59
N GLY A 124 -34.95 -5.67 -2.98
CA GLY A 124 -36.05 -4.97 -3.65
C GLY A 124 -37.26 -5.80 -4.07
N GLY A 125 -37.30 -7.10 -3.71
CA GLY A 125 -38.35 -8.01 -4.18
C GLY A 125 -38.12 -8.54 -5.61
N GLU A 126 -36.95 -8.27 -6.20
CA GLU A 126 -36.57 -8.70 -7.54
C GLU A 126 -35.90 -10.09 -7.52
N PRO A 127 -35.80 -10.78 -8.69
CA PRO A 127 -35.00 -11.98 -8.82
C PRO A 127 -33.55 -11.76 -8.37
N ILE A 128 -32.96 -12.77 -7.72
CA ILE A 128 -31.58 -12.67 -7.26
C ILE A 128 -30.61 -12.57 -8.45
N TYR A 129 -29.48 -11.93 -8.21
CA TYR A 129 -28.44 -11.79 -9.23
C TYR A 129 -27.05 -12.04 -8.63
N GLU A 130 -26.17 -12.65 -9.42
CA GLU A 130 -24.78 -12.81 -9.02
C GLU A 130 -24.05 -11.46 -9.09
N THR A 131 -23.39 -11.10 -7.98
CA THR A 131 -22.43 -10.00 -7.95
C THR A 131 -21.02 -10.54 -8.20
N LEU A 132 -20.59 -10.50 -9.45
CA LEU A 132 -19.17 -10.57 -9.77
C LEU A 132 -18.48 -9.45 -8.98
N SER A 133 -17.41 -9.73 -8.24
CA SER A 133 -16.64 -8.68 -7.56
C SER A 133 -16.15 -7.68 -8.60
N GLN A 134 -16.91 -6.62 -8.77
CA GLN A 134 -16.55 -5.51 -9.62
C GLN A 134 -16.62 -4.32 -8.68
N CYS A 135 -15.45 -3.98 -8.12
CA CYS A 135 -15.06 -2.58 -8.00
C CYS A 135 -15.65 -1.89 -9.23
N SER A 136 -16.67 -1.04 -9.03
CA SER A 136 -17.59 -0.59 -10.10
C SER A 136 -16.83 -0.42 -11.41
N ARG A 137 -16.94 -1.38 -12.34
CA ARG A 137 -16.21 -1.30 -13.60
C ARG A 137 -16.93 -0.25 -14.43
N ARG A 138 -16.51 0.99 -14.30
CA ARG A 138 -16.85 2.01 -15.27
C ARG A 138 -16.12 1.67 -16.55
N THR A 139 -16.78 1.00 -17.48
CA THR A 139 -16.32 0.96 -18.87
C THR A 139 -16.47 2.36 -19.44
N CYS A 140 -15.37 3.12 -19.47
CA CYS A 140 -15.34 4.40 -20.16
C CYS A 140 -15.44 4.15 -21.67
N SER A 141 -16.63 4.31 -22.25
CA SER A 141 -16.86 4.25 -23.69
C SER A 141 -16.51 5.55 -24.41
N ASN A 142 -16.19 6.62 -23.67
CA ASN A 142 -15.91 7.93 -24.26
C ASN A 142 -14.41 8.11 -24.60
N LEU A 143 -14.02 7.54 -25.73
CA LEU A 143 -12.66 7.65 -26.31
C LEU A 143 -12.31 9.10 -26.74
N SER A 144 -13.27 10.03 -26.76
CA SER A 144 -13.03 11.42 -27.23
C SER A 144 -12.21 12.27 -26.27
N ALA A 145 -12.08 11.87 -25.00
CA ALA A 145 -11.40 12.67 -23.97
C ALA A 145 -9.88 12.88 -24.22
N VAL A 146 -9.25 11.99 -24.98
CA VAL A 146 -7.81 12.05 -25.32
C VAL A 146 -7.55 12.62 -26.72
N LYS A 147 -8.59 13.00 -27.46
CA LYS A 147 -8.44 13.54 -28.81
C LYS A 147 -7.67 14.86 -28.78
N CYS A 148 -6.71 15.01 -29.69
CA CYS A 148 -5.84 16.18 -29.80
C CYS A 148 -4.93 16.46 -28.59
N LYS A 149 -4.79 15.49 -27.66
CA LYS A 149 -3.92 15.59 -26.49
C LYS A 149 -2.49 15.12 -26.78
N ILE A 150 -1.51 15.66 -26.06
CA ILE A 150 -0.13 15.21 -26.07
C ILE A 150 0.18 14.47 -24.79
N ALA A 151 0.73 13.25 -24.93
CA ALA A 151 1.11 12.42 -23.80
C ALA A 151 2.62 12.20 -23.72
N LEU A 152 3.18 12.29 -22.51
CA LEU A 152 4.54 11.88 -22.18
C LEU A 152 4.47 10.57 -21.38
N ILE A 153 5.22 9.55 -21.79
CA ILE A 153 5.16 8.21 -21.19
C ILE A 153 6.58 7.76 -20.84
N THR A 154 6.85 7.51 -19.55
CA THR A 154 8.13 6.93 -19.10
C THR A 154 8.10 5.41 -19.21
N GLY A 155 9.23 4.77 -19.53
CA GLY A 155 9.25 3.35 -19.88
C GLY A 155 8.39 3.04 -21.11
N GLY A 156 8.32 4.00 -22.04
CA GLY A 156 7.37 4.00 -23.16
C GLY A 156 7.77 3.12 -24.34
N SER A 157 8.98 2.54 -24.34
CA SER A 157 9.51 1.83 -25.51
C SER A 157 8.99 0.41 -25.65
N VAL A 158 8.57 -0.23 -24.55
CA VAL A 158 8.17 -1.65 -24.53
C VAL A 158 6.97 -1.90 -23.60
N GLY A 159 6.41 -3.11 -23.67
CA GLY A 159 5.41 -3.61 -22.72
C GLY A 159 4.17 -2.69 -22.60
N ILE A 160 3.75 -2.46 -21.35
CA ILE A 160 2.57 -1.66 -21.02
C ILE A 160 2.72 -0.20 -21.50
N GLY A 161 3.91 0.39 -21.36
CA GLY A 161 4.17 1.78 -21.78
C GLY A 161 3.97 1.98 -23.29
N TYR A 162 4.52 1.08 -24.10
CA TYR A 162 4.29 1.08 -25.54
C TYR A 162 2.81 0.87 -25.88
N ALA A 163 2.12 -0.05 -25.19
CA ALA A 163 0.70 -0.31 -25.39
C ALA A 163 -0.19 0.91 -25.04
N PHE A 164 0.19 1.70 -24.03
CA PHE A 164 -0.44 2.99 -23.74
C PHE A 164 -0.22 3.99 -24.86
N ALA A 165 1.02 4.13 -25.35
CA ALA A 165 1.34 5.03 -26.45
C ALA A 165 0.52 4.71 -27.71
N GLU A 166 0.49 3.44 -28.10
CA GLU A 166 -0.29 2.96 -29.24
C GLU A 166 -1.80 3.20 -29.04
N SER A 167 -2.31 2.90 -27.84
CA SER A 167 -3.73 3.08 -27.53
C SER A 167 -4.13 4.55 -27.55
N LEU A 168 -3.31 5.46 -27.03
CA LEU A 168 -3.55 6.90 -27.07
C LEU A 168 -3.63 7.41 -28.51
N LEU A 169 -2.68 7.03 -29.37
CA LEU A 169 -2.69 7.41 -30.78
C LEU A 169 -3.91 6.83 -31.51
N ARG A 170 -4.26 5.56 -31.24
CA ARG A 170 -5.48 4.94 -31.76
C ARG A 170 -6.76 5.69 -31.36
N CYS A 171 -6.76 6.30 -30.18
CA CYS A 171 -7.88 7.12 -29.67
C CYS A 171 -7.83 8.58 -30.15
N GLY A 172 -6.91 8.93 -31.04
CA GLY A 172 -6.82 10.27 -31.64
C GLY A 172 -6.00 11.28 -30.84
N ALA A 173 -5.13 10.84 -29.93
CA ALA A 173 -4.10 11.71 -29.38
C ALA A 173 -3.29 12.37 -30.51
N ARG A 174 -2.92 13.64 -30.31
CA ARG A 174 -2.18 14.40 -31.32
C ARG A 174 -0.77 13.83 -31.50
N GLY A 175 -0.14 13.39 -30.42
CA GLY A 175 1.18 12.79 -30.41
C GLY A 175 1.59 12.26 -29.04
N VAL A 176 2.67 11.47 -29.02
CA VAL A 176 3.24 10.87 -27.81
C VAL A 176 4.76 11.08 -27.75
N MET A 177 5.28 11.41 -26.58
CA MET A 177 6.71 11.40 -26.27
C MET A 177 7.03 10.15 -25.44
N LEU A 178 7.95 9.33 -25.92
CA LEU A 178 8.46 8.16 -25.23
C LEU A 178 9.77 8.50 -24.54
N GLY A 179 9.80 8.37 -23.21
CA GLY A 179 11.03 8.44 -22.41
C GLY A 179 11.45 7.05 -21.96
N ASP A 180 12.66 6.61 -22.30
CA ASP A 180 13.19 5.31 -21.88
C ASP A 180 14.73 5.31 -21.91
N ILE A 181 15.35 4.42 -21.13
CA ILE A 181 16.80 4.20 -21.18
C ILE A 181 17.21 3.37 -22.40
N ARG A 182 16.26 2.59 -22.96
CA ARG A 182 16.45 1.69 -24.10
C ARG A 182 16.41 2.44 -25.42
N VAL A 183 17.56 2.97 -25.85
CA VAL A 183 17.67 3.83 -27.04
C VAL A 183 17.21 3.13 -28.31
N LYS A 184 17.68 1.90 -28.57
CA LYS A 184 17.36 1.17 -29.81
C LYS A 184 15.87 0.87 -29.88
N GLU A 185 15.31 0.28 -28.83
CA GLU A 185 13.90 -0.09 -28.74
C GLU A 185 13.00 1.16 -28.76
N GLY A 186 13.43 2.28 -28.17
CA GLY A 186 12.69 3.53 -28.17
C GLY A 186 12.64 4.21 -29.54
N GLU A 187 13.77 4.25 -30.26
CA GLU A 187 13.80 4.74 -31.64
C GLU A 187 12.94 3.88 -32.56
N GLU A 188 12.99 2.55 -32.41
CA GLU A 188 12.16 1.62 -33.18
C GLU A 188 10.67 1.78 -32.86
N ALA A 189 10.31 1.89 -31.57
CA ALA A 189 8.95 2.14 -31.13
C ALA A 189 8.38 3.44 -31.73
N ALA A 190 9.11 4.55 -31.67
CA ALA A 190 8.67 5.81 -32.24
C ALA A 190 8.51 5.73 -33.78
N LYS A 191 9.43 5.05 -34.49
CA LYS A 191 9.33 4.79 -35.93
C LYS A 191 8.10 3.95 -36.27
N CYS A 192 7.83 2.86 -35.54
CA CYS A 192 6.66 2.01 -35.75
C CYS A 192 5.35 2.77 -35.52
N LEU A 193 5.25 3.55 -34.44
CA LEU A 193 4.08 4.38 -34.16
C LEU A 193 3.86 5.45 -35.24
N CYS A 194 4.91 6.12 -35.71
CA CYS A 194 4.80 7.07 -36.81
C CYS A 194 4.37 6.40 -38.12
N LYS A 195 4.93 5.23 -38.44
CA LYS A 195 4.52 4.46 -39.63
C LYS A 195 3.03 4.09 -39.59
N LYS A 196 2.49 3.79 -38.41
CA LYS A 196 1.10 3.33 -38.24
C LYS A 196 0.08 4.47 -38.15
N TYR A 197 0.43 5.60 -37.52
CA TYR A 197 -0.52 6.66 -37.19
C TYR A 197 -0.24 8.00 -37.90
N GLY A 198 0.85 8.09 -38.66
CA GLY A 198 1.28 9.27 -39.41
C GLY A 198 2.60 9.86 -38.90
N GLU A 199 3.24 10.69 -39.72
CA GLU A 199 4.48 11.37 -39.36
C GLU A 199 4.29 12.29 -38.15
N ASN A 200 5.36 12.49 -37.37
CA ASN A 200 5.39 13.34 -36.18
C ASN A 200 4.42 12.93 -35.06
N LYS A 201 3.85 11.72 -35.11
CA LYS A 201 2.95 11.20 -34.08
C LYS A 201 3.65 10.68 -32.84
N ALA A 202 4.90 10.25 -32.96
CA ALA A 202 5.67 9.77 -31.84
C ALA A 202 7.11 10.29 -31.93
N PHE A 203 7.64 10.74 -30.79
CA PHE A 203 9.06 11.02 -30.63
C PHE A 203 9.62 10.18 -29.49
N PHE A 204 10.92 9.91 -29.56
CA PHE A 204 11.67 9.24 -28.50
C PHE A 204 12.76 10.17 -27.99
N GLN A 205 12.95 10.14 -26.67
CA GLN A 205 14.05 10.80 -25.99
C GLN A 205 14.64 9.82 -24.98
N LYS A 206 15.97 9.60 -25.05
CA LYS A 206 16.66 8.83 -24.03
C LYS A 206 16.48 9.53 -22.68
N THR A 207 15.98 8.80 -21.69
CA THR A 207 15.74 9.34 -20.35
C THR A 207 15.89 8.26 -19.30
N ASP A 208 16.85 8.46 -18.40
CA ASP A 208 16.90 7.78 -17.11
C ASP A 208 16.11 8.58 -16.06
N VAL A 209 14.99 8.01 -15.57
CA VAL A 209 14.12 8.67 -14.59
C VAL A 209 14.79 8.89 -13.22
N THR A 210 15.92 8.21 -12.95
CA THR A 210 16.74 8.43 -11.74
C THR A 210 17.60 9.69 -11.85
N LYS A 211 17.85 10.19 -13.06
CA LYS A 211 18.65 11.40 -13.33
C LYS A 211 17.73 12.59 -13.50
N LYS A 212 17.79 13.52 -12.53
CA LYS A 212 16.93 14.71 -12.49
C LYS A 212 16.96 15.51 -13.80
N ASP A 213 18.16 15.79 -14.31
CA ASP A 213 18.33 16.63 -15.50
C ASP A 213 17.83 15.94 -16.77
N GLU A 214 18.07 14.62 -16.92
CA GLU A 214 17.53 13.87 -18.06
C GLU A 214 16.01 13.81 -18.03
N PHE A 215 15.42 13.65 -16.84
CA PHE A 215 13.97 13.57 -16.70
C PHE A 215 13.31 14.93 -16.94
N GLU A 216 13.86 16.02 -16.42
CA GLU A 216 13.37 17.37 -16.74
C GLU A 216 13.52 17.69 -18.23
N ASN A 217 14.62 17.26 -18.86
CA ASN A 217 14.83 17.43 -20.30
C ASN A 217 13.75 16.73 -21.14
N LEU A 218 13.23 15.57 -20.71
CA LEU A 218 12.11 14.90 -21.38
C LEU A 218 10.86 15.79 -21.47
N PHE A 219 10.54 16.52 -20.39
CA PHE A 219 9.41 17.45 -20.37
C PHE A 219 9.66 18.66 -21.29
N LYS A 220 10.87 19.23 -21.24
CA LYS A 220 11.29 20.34 -22.13
C LYS A 220 11.17 19.94 -23.59
N CYS A 221 11.80 18.83 -23.99
CA CYS A 221 11.72 18.32 -25.36
C CYS A 221 10.28 18.05 -25.80
N THR A 222 9.41 17.56 -24.91
CA THR A 222 7.99 17.35 -25.24
C THR A 222 7.28 18.66 -25.57
N LYS A 223 7.46 19.69 -24.74
CA LYS A 223 6.91 21.03 -24.98
C LYS A 223 7.52 21.68 -26.23
N GLU A 224 8.80 21.52 -26.49
CA GLU A 224 9.44 22.08 -27.68
C GLU A 224 8.92 21.44 -28.97
N LYS A 225 8.75 20.11 -28.98
CA LYS A 225 8.30 19.37 -30.17
C LYS A 225 6.81 19.56 -30.47
N TYR A 226 5.97 19.61 -29.44
CA TYR A 226 4.53 19.62 -29.61
C TYR A 226 3.85 20.95 -29.24
N HIS A 227 4.56 21.86 -28.58
CA HIS A 227 4.05 23.10 -28.00
C HIS A 227 2.91 22.88 -26.99
N GLN A 228 2.78 21.66 -26.48
CA GLN A 228 1.67 21.21 -25.64
C GLN A 228 2.09 19.96 -24.85
N LEU A 229 1.55 19.82 -23.63
CA LEU A 229 1.64 18.60 -22.82
C LEU A 229 0.36 18.55 -21.97
N ASP A 230 -0.39 17.45 -22.06
CA ASP A 230 -1.67 17.29 -21.37
C ASP A 230 -1.73 16.05 -20.47
N ILE A 231 -0.96 15.01 -20.83
CA ILE A 231 -0.99 13.72 -20.14
C ILE A 231 0.44 13.32 -19.79
N VAL A 232 0.68 12.94 -18.55
CA VAL A 232 1.93 12.32 -18.11
C VAL A 232 1.59 10.94 -17.58
N ILE A 233 2.23 9.90 -18.11
CA ILE A 233 2.10 8.53 -17.61
C ILE A 233 3.44 8.12 -17.02
N ASN A 234 3.50 8.13 -15.68
CA ASN A 234 4.64 7.62 -14.93
C ASN A 234 4.54 6.09 -14.89
N ASN A 235 5.05 5.46 -15.97
CA ASN A 235 4.98 4.01 -16.20
C ASN A 235 6.32 3.29 -15.96
N ALA A 236 7.46 3.98 -16.07
CA ALA A 236 8.76 3.39 -15.78
C ALA A 236 8.76 2.70 -14.40
N GLY A 237 9.19 1.44 -14.37
CA GLY A 237 9.21 0.64 -13.16
C GLY A 237 10.04 -0.62 -13.31
N LEU A 238 10.56 -1.12 -12.18
CA LEU A 238 11.39 -2.31 -12.08
C LEU A 238 10.85 -3.24 -10.99
N LEU A 239 11.07 -4.54 -11.16
CA LEU A 239 10.99 -5.54 -10.09
C LEU A 239 12.39 -6.14 -9.97
N GLN A 240 13.19 -5.57 -9.09
CA GLN A 240 14.59 -5.87 -8.83
C GLN A 240 14.88 -5.71 -7.34
N ASP A 241 14.18 -6.45 -6.50
CA ASP A 241 14.44 -6.55 -5.06
C ASP A 241 15.94 -6.78 -4.77
N LYS A 242 16.66 -7.54 -5.61
CA LYS A 242 18.14 -7.68 -5.53
C LYS A 242 18.91 -6.36 -5.63
N ASN A 243 18.46 -5.44 -6.47
CA ASN A 243 19.00 -4.09 -6.62
C ASN A 243 17.96 -3.07 -6.14
N TRP A 244 17.54 -3.25 -4.88
CA TRP A 244 16.43 -2.52 -4.27
C TRP A 244 16.64 -0.99 -4.26
N GLU A 245 17.89 -0.52 -4.20
CA GLU A 245 18.21 0.91 -4.23
C GLU A 245 17.77 1.53 -5.55
N LEU A 246 18.13 0.89 -6.67
CA LEU A 246 17.71 1.29 -8.01
C LEU A 246 16.19 1.15 -8.15
N GLU A 247 15.60 0.08 -7.62
CA GLU A 247 14.16 -0.11 -7.66
C GLU A 247 13.41 1.04 -6.98
N ILE A 248 13.85 1.48 -5.80
CA ILE A 248 13.27 2.64 -5.10
C ILE A 248 13.50 3.92 -5.90
N ASP A 249 14.69 4.14 -6.43
CA ASP A 249 14.98 5.35 -7.23
C ASP A 249 14.10 5.44 -8.48
N VAL A 250 13.76 4.31 -9.11
CA VAL A 250 12.85 4.26 -10.26
C VAL A 250 11.38 4.31 -9.84
N ASN A 251 10.93 3.36 -9.01
CA ASN A 251 9.51 3.16 -8.68
C ASN A 251 8.95 4.24 -7.75
N VAL A 252 9.78 4.80 -6.86
CA VAL A 252 9.37 5.81 -5.88
C VAL A 252 9.80 7.19 -6.33
N LYS A 253 11.12 7.46 -6.40
CA LYS A 253 11.60 8.81 -6.72
C LYS A 253 11.24 9.21 -8.15
N GLY A 254 11.31 8.30 -9.11
CA GLY A 254 10.84 8.54 -10.48
C GLY A 254 9.38 8.97 -10.53
N VAL A 255 8.48 8.28 -9.81
CA VAL A 255 7.05 8.63 -9.80
C VAL A 255 6.80 9.99 -9.12
N VAL A 256 7.44 10.25 -7.97
CA VAL A 256 7.32 11.54 -7.28
C VAL A 256 7.81 12.67 -8.19
N ARG A 257 9.02 12.54 -8.75
CA ARG A 257 9.62 13.54 -9.63
C ARG A 257 8.78 13.78 -10.88
N GLY A 258 8.34 12.73 -11.56
CA GLY A 258 7.49 12.84 -12.74
C GLY A 258 6.13 13.49 -12.44
N THR A 259 5.57 13.23 -11.25
CA THR A 259 4.34 13.89 -10.78
C THR A 259 4.56 15.38 -10.52
N LEU A 260 5.63 15.75 -9.84
CA LEU A 260 5.98 17.15 -9.56
C LEU A 260 6.27 17.94 -10.85
N LEU A 261 7.06 17.37 -11.77
CA LEU A 261 7.29 17.93 -13.10
C LEU A 261 5.99 18.04 -13.90
N GLY A 262 5.07 17.07 -13.75
CA GLY A 262 3.74 17.15 -14.32
C GLY A 262 2.96 18.38 -13.86
N PHE A 263 2.97 18.67 -12.56
CA PHE A 263 2.37 19.91 -12.04
C PHE A 263 3.09 21.16 -12.53
N GLU A 264 4.41 21.14 -12.60
CA GLU A 264 5.21 22.28 -13.06
C GLU A 264 4.95 22.63 -14.53
N TYR A 265 4.91 21.65 -15.43
CA TYR A 265 4.81 21.87 -16.87
C TYR A 265 3.36 21.90 -17.41
N MET A 266 2.41 21.33 -16.67
CA MET A 266 0.99 21.31 -17.07
C MET A 266 0.10 22.22 -16.21
N GLY A 267 0.52 22.61 -15.00
CA GLY A 267 -0.35 23.29 -14.06
C GLY A 267 -0.71 24.72 -14.46
N LYS A 268 -1.99 25.09 -14.33
CA LYS A 268 -2.51 26.44 -14.60
C LYS A 268 -1.89 27.52 -13.72
N HIS A 269 -1.54 27.19 -12.47
CA HIS A 269 -0.75 28.03 -11.56
C HIS A 269 0.69 28.33 -12.04
N LYS A 270 1.13 27.70 -13.13
CA LYS A 270 2.44 27.84 -13.78
C LYS A 270 2.27 28.04 -15.30
N ASP A 271 1.19 28.72 -15.70
CA ASP A 271 0.85 29.04 -17.09
C ASP A 271 0.62 27.82 -18.02
N GLY A 272 0.42 26.63 -17.44
CA GLY A 272 0.02 25.43 -18.16
C GLY A 272 -1.49 25.34 -18.45
N GLY A 273 -1.89 24.36 -19.26
CA GLY A 273 -3.29 24.16 -19.66
C GLY A 273 -4.15 23.36 -18.67
N GLY A 274 -3.57 22.85 -17.59
CA GLY A 274 -4.08 21.70 -16.83
C GLY A 274 -3.79 20.38 -17.56
N GLY A 275 -4.29 19.27 -17.02
CA GLY A 275 -4.02 17.95 -17.61
C GLY A 275 -4.36 16.78 -16.72
N ALA A 276 -3.73 15.64 -17.00
CA ALA A 276 -3.86 14.41 -16.23
C ALA A 276 -2.48 13.74 -16.03
N ILE A 277 -2.21 13.31 -14.80
CA ILE A 277 -1.07 12.47 -14.45
C ILE A 277 -1.63 11.08 -14.14
N VAL A 278 -1.03 10.04 -14.71
CA VAL A 278 -1.35 8.65 -14.42
C VAL A 278 -0.11 7.99 -13.84
N ASN A 279 -0.19 7.57 -12.59
CA ASN A 279 0.87 6.83 -11.92
C ASN A 279 0.57 5.33 -12.00
N VAL A 280 1.51 4.55 -12.54
CA VAL A 280 1.33 3.11 -12.74
C VAL A 280 1.88 2.35 -11.54
N ALA A 281 0.95 1.88 -10.70
CA ALA A 281 1.25 1.04 -9.54
C ALA A 281 1.29 -0.45 -9.96
N SER A 282 0.65 -1.32 -9.18
CA SER A 282 0.52 -2.76 -9.41
C SER A 282 -0.61 -3.29 -8.54
N ILE A 283 -1.17 -4.45 -8.87
CA ILE A 283 -2.03 -5.21 -7.94
C ILE A 283 -1.31 -5.49 -6.61
N TYR A 284 0.02 -5.63 -6.63
CA TYR A 284 0.85 -5.73 -5.44
C TYR A 284 1.01 -4.40 -4.68
N GLY A 285 0.47 -3.29 -5.16
CA GLY A 285 0.26 -2.11 -4.32
C GLY A 285 -0.97 -2.24 -3.41
N LEU A 286 -1.91 -3.12 -3.76
CA LEU A 286 -3.18 -3.33 -3.03
C LEU A 286 -3.18 -4.63 -2.22
N GLN A 287 -2.49 -5.65 -2.72
CA GLN A 287 -2.42 -6.99 -2.15
C GLN A 287 -1.05 -7.26 -1.51
N GLN A 288 -1.02 -8.22 -0.59
CA GLN A 288 0.23 -8.68 0.00
C GLN A 288 0.97 -9.58 -1.00
N ALA A 289 2.24 -9.29 -1.26
CA ALA A 289 3.15 -10.18 -1.98
C ALA A 289 4.24 -10.67 -1.02
N HIS A 290 4.61 -11.94 -1.09
CA HIS A 290 5.58 -12.55 -0.15
C HIS A 290 7.00 -12.63 -0.69
N GLY A 291 7.18 -12.66 -2.02
CA GLY A 291 8.50 -12.91 -2.61
C GLY A 291 9.30 -11.65 -2.98
N CYS A 292 8.68 -10.48 -2.99
CA CYS A 292 9.27 -9.22 -3.44
C CYS A 292 8.88 -8.09 -2.48
N PRO A 293 9.42 -8.09 -1.24
CA PRO A 293 9.06 -7.12 -0.21
C PRO A 293 9.29 -5.67 -0.63
N VAL A 294 10.40 -5.37 -1.30
CA VAL A 294 10.70 -4.00 -1.75
C VAL A 294 9.73 -3.60 -2.84
N TYR A 295 9.47 -4.45 -3.84
CA TYR A 295 8.47 -4.18 -4.87
C TYR A 295 7.07 -3.96 -4.30
N ASN A 296 6.66 -4.78 -3.33
CA ASN A 296 5.39 -4.65 -2.65
C ASN A 296 5.29 -3.28 -1.94
N GLY A 297 6.35 -2.88 -1.24
CA GLY A 297 6.47 -1.56 -0.63
C GLY A 297 6.42 -0.42 -1.66
N THR A 298 7.23 -0.48 -2.73
CA THR A 298 7.30 0.59 -3.73
C THR A 298 5.97 0.77 -4.48
N LYS A 299 5.24 -0.31 -4.77
CA LYS A 299 3.92 -0.20 -5.41
C LYS A 299 2.82 0.28 -4.45
N ALA A 300 2.90 -0.05 -3.17
CA ALA A 300 2.00 0.51 -2.15
C ALA A 300 2.22 2.01 -1.96
N PHE A 301 3.49 2.43 -1.94
CA PHE A 301 3.88 3.85 -1.96
C PHE A 301 3.19 4.59 -3.10
N VAL A 302 3.27 4.07 -4.32
CA VAL A 302 2.70 4.73 -5.51
C VAL A 302 1.19 4.89 -5.40
N VAL A 303 0.48 3.88 -4.88
CA VAL A 303 -0.98 3.97 -4.64
C VAL A 303 -1.28 5.11 -3.68
N ARG A 304 -0.64 5.12 -2.51
CA ARG A 304 -0.96 6.08 -1.46
C ARG A 304 -0.51 7.49 -1.79
N PHE A 305 0.65 7.65 -2.41
CA PHE A 305 1.14 8.93 -2.91
C PHE A 305 0.15 9.53 -3.91
N SER A 306 -0.30 8.72 -4.87
CA SER A 306 -1.21 9.20 -5.92
C SER A 306 -2.60 9.52 -5.40
N ASP A 307 -3.12 8.73 -4.46
CA ASP A 307 -4.37 9.01 -3.74
C ASP A 307 -4.31 10.38 -3.04
N ALA A 308 -3.23 10.64 -2.29
CA ALA A 308 -3.02 11.92 -1.64
C ALA A 308 -2.88 13.08 -2.65
N MET A 309 -2.16 12.88 -3.76
CA MET A 309 -2.02 13.88 -4.83
C MET A 309 -3.32 14.07 -5.64
N SER A 310 -4.28 13.14 -5.57
CA SER A 310 -5.59 13.26 -6.22
C SER A 310 -6.56 14.18 -5.46
N HIS A 311 -6.17 14.64 -4.27
CA HIS A 311 -7.01 15.48 -3.44
C HIS A 311 -7.53 16.72 -4.21
N PRO A 312 -8.83 17.07 -4.13
CA PRO A 312 -9.43 18.16 -4.93
C PRO A 312 -8.75 19.53 -4.80
N TYR A 313 -7.97 19.74 -3.74
CA TYR A 313 -7.11 20.90 -3.57
C TYR A 313 -6.12 21.06 -4.75
N TYR A 314 -5.40 20.00 -5.12
CA TYR A 314 -4.41 20.05 -6.19
C TYR A 314 -5.05 20.26 -7.57
N ASP A 315 -6.18 19.60 -7.86
CA ASP A 315 -6.94 19.81 -9.10
C ASP A 315 -7.45 21.25 -9.20
N LYS A 316 -8.02 21.81 -8.12
CA LYS A 316 -8.49 23.21 -8.13
C LYS A 316 -7.35 24.21 -8.33
N LEU A 317 -6.19 23.98 -7.72
CA LEU A 317 -5.04 24.87 -7.82
C LEU A 317 -4.35 24.78 -9.19
N THR A 318 -4.15 23.57 -9.69
CA THR A 318 -3.29 23.30 -10.84
C THR A 318 -4.07 22.98 -12.11
N GLY A 319 -5.34 22.60 -12.02
CA GLY A 319 -6.09 22.04 -13.14
C GLY A 319 -5.56 20.69 -13.64
N VAL A 320 -4.68 20.04 -12.88
CA VAL A 320 -4.09 18.74 -13.20
C VAL A 320 -4.69 17.69 -12.27
N LYS A 321 -5.27 16.65 -12.86
CA LYS A 321 -5.84 15.51 -12.13
C LYS A 321 -4.80 14.41 -11.99
N VAL A 322 -4.80 13.71 -10.86
CA VAL A 322 -3.92 12.55 -10.65
C VAL A 322 -4.76 11.29 -10.58
N PHE A 323 -4.34 10.27 -11.31
CA PHE A 323 -4.96 8.96 -11.36
C PHE A 323 -3.93 7.87 -11.05
N THR A 324 -4.41 6.74 -10.55
CA THR A 324 -3.61 5.54 -10.36
C THR A 324 -4.23 4.39 -11.11
N ILE A 325 -3.40 3.60 -11.78
CA ILE A 325 -3.80 2.28 -12.28
C ILE A 325 -2.97 1.22 -11.57
N CYS A 326 -3.61 0.11 -11.21
CA CYS A 326 -2.97 -1.04 -10.57
C CYS A 326 -3.11 -2.27 -11.49
N PRO A 327 -2.23 -2.43 -12.50
CA PRO A 327 -2.28 -3.60 -13.37
C PRO A 327 -2.10 -4.89 -12.59
N GLY A 328 -2.83 -5.94 -13.00
CA GLY A 328 -2.54 -7.31 -12.59
C GLY A 328 -1.28 -7.86 -13.25
N VAL A 329 -1.07 -9.17 -13.13
CA VAL A 329 0.01 -9.85 -13.85
C VAL A 329 -0.23 -9.68 -15.36
N THR A 330 0.69 -8.99 -16.02
CA THR A 330 0.63 -8.67 -17.45
C THR A 330 1.84 -9.26 -18.13
N GLU A 331 1.66 -9.98 -19.23
CA GLU A 331 2.75 -10.56 -20.02
C GLU A 331 3.74 -9.49 -20.49
N THR A 332 4.85 -9.34 -19.76
CA THR A 332 5.92 -8.39 -20.01
C THR A 332 7.25 -9.05 -19.65
N ASN A 333 8.36 -8.53 -20.19
CA ASN A 333 9.71 -9.06 -19.89
C ASN A 333 10.06 -9.04 -18.38
N MET A 334 9.32 -8.27 -17.57
CA MET A 334 9.47 -8.22 -16.11
C MET A 334 9.19 -9.57 -15.42
N ILE A 335 8.31 -10.40 -16.01
CA ILE A 335 7.97 -11.73 -15.46
C ILE A 335 9.03 -12.76 -15.85
N ASP A 336 9.49 -12.75 -17.11
CA ASP A 336 10.45 -13.72 -17.64
C ASP A 336 11.82 -13.67 -16.93
N GLU A 337 12.13 -12.56 -16.26
CA GLU A 337 13.39 -12.34 -15.55
C GLU A 337 13.26 -12.37 -14.01
N SER A 338 12.06 -12.63 -13.46
CA SER A 338 11.77 -12.51 -12.03
C SER A 338 12.61 -13.42 -11.12
N GLU A 339 13.06 -14.59 -11.61
CA GLU A 339 14.00 -15.50 -10.91
C GLU A 339 15.36 -14.85 -10.62
N LYS A 340 15.82 -13.94 -11.49
CA LYS A 340 17.14 -13.28 -11.37
C LYS A 340 17.14 -12.13 -10.36
N TYR A 341 15.96 -11.73 -9.90
CA TYR A 341 15.71 -10.45 -9.24
C TYR A 341 15.28 -10.57 -7.77
N ALA A 342 15.13 -11.78 -7.26
CA ALA A 342 14.97 -12.03 -5.83
C ALA A 342 16.21 -11.56 -5.05
N LEU A 343 16.01 -10.95 -3.87
CA LEU A 343 17.09 -10.44 -3.02
C LEU A 343 18.19 -11.49 -2.76
N GLU A 344 19.46 -11.11 -2.90
CA GLU A 344 20.59 -11.95 -2.51
C GLU A 344 20.66 -12.12 -0.97
N GLY A 345 21.03 -13.31 -0.52
CA GLY A 345 21.06 -13.68 0.92
C GLY A 345 19.80 -14.38 1.43
N PHE A 346 18.81 -14.63 0.56
CA PHE A 346 17.47 -15.11 0.95
C PHE A 346 17.05 -16.46 0.34
N GLY A 347 17.98 -17.41 0.16
CA GLY A 347 17.67 -18.81 -0.18
C GLY A 347 17.05 -19.01 -1.57
N ASN A 348 16.13 -20.00 -1.71
CA ASN A 348 15.56 -20.47 -2.98
C ASN A 348 14.39 -19.62 -3.52
N LEU A 349 14.32 -18.33 -3.13
CA LEU A 349 13.16 -17.45 -3.30
C LEU A 349 12.79 -17.18 -4.76
N GLY A 350 13.77 -17.15 -5.67
CA GLY A 350 13.53 -16.96 -7.10
C GLY A 350 12.61 -18.02 -7.71
N LYS A 351 12.75 -19.28 -7.28
CA LYS A 351 11.91 -20.39 -7.72
C LYS A 351 10.47 -20.25 -7.21
N ILE A 352 10.31 -19.92 -5.93
CA ILE A 352 8.99 -19.69 -5.31
C ILE A 352 8.25 -18.52 -5.97
N LEU A 353 8.99 -17.47 -6.34
CA LEU A 353 8.43 -16.30 -7.01
C LEU A 353 7.90 -16.63 -8.40
N LYS A 354 8.63 -17.45 -9.16
CA LYS A 354 8.21 -17.91 -10.49
C LYS A 354 7.02 -18.84 -10.42
N ASP A 355 7.06 -19.82 -9.52
CA ASP A 355 5.96 -20.78 -9.35
C ASP A 355 4.67 -20.04 -8.96
N GLY A 356 4.76 -19.07 -8.03
CA GLY A 356 3.60 -18.25 -7.62
C GLY A 356 3.09 -17.26 -8.66
N LEU A 357 3.97 -16.71 -9.53
CA LEU A 357 3.56 -15.83 -10.63
C LEU A 357 2.89 -16.62 -11.78
N ALA A 358 3.31 -17.86 -12.01
CA ALA A 358 2.74 -18.73 -13.05
C ALA A 358 1.30 -19.17 -12.76
N ASP A 359 0.91 -19.25 -11.48
CA ASP A 359 -0.43 -19.65 -11.04
C ASP A 359 -1.47 -18.50 -11.08
N LEU A 360 -1.05 -17.26 -11.30
CA LEU A 360 -1.95 -16.12 -11.37
C LEU A 360 -2.55 -15.95 -12.78
N PRO A 361 -3.85 -15.65 -12.90
CA PRO A 361 -4.45 -15.38 -14.21
C PRO A 361 -3.79 -14.16 -14.86
N SER A 362 -3.04 -14.38 -15.95
CA SER A 362 -2.34 -13.34 -16.69
C SER A 362 -3.28 -12.62 -17.66
N GLN A 363 -3.05 -11.32 -17.85
CA GLN A 363 -3.71 -10.57 -18.92
C GLN A 363 -2.95 -10.80 -20.23
N PRO A 364 -3.59 -11.37 -21.28
CA PRO A 364 -2.92 -11.64 -22.54
C PRO A 364 -2.55 -10.35 -23.27
N ARG A 365 -1.47 -10.39 -24.07
CA ARG A 365 -1.15 -9.29 -25.01
C ARG A 365 -2.35 -9.00 -25.91
N LEU A 366 -2.76 -7.74 -25.99
CA LEU A 366 -3.89 -7.30 -26.82
C LEU A 366 -3.63 -7.59 -28.31
N GLN A 367 -4.14 -8.71 -28.82
CA GLN A 367 -4.53 -8.86 -30.22
C GLN A 367 -6.06 -8.82 -30.33
N GLY A 368 -6.58 -7.71 -30.84
CA GLY A 368 -7.96 -7.59 -31.35
C GLY A 368 -9.08 -7.50 -30.32
N TYR A 369 -9.47 -6.28 -29.92
CA TYR A 369 -10.71 -6.06 -29.14
C TYR A 369 -11.88 -5.78 -30.10
N ARG A 370 -12.85 -6.70 -30.19
CA ARG A 370 -14.17 -6.46 -30.79
C ARG A 370 -15.12 -5.87 -29.73
N SER A 371 -15.83 -4.83 -30.14
CA SER A 371 -16.73 -3.98 -29.36
C SER A 371 -17.98 -4.69 -28.83
N ILE A 372 -18.36 -4.42 -27.57
CA ILE A 372 -19.76 -4.47 -27.14
C ILE A 372 -20.06 -3.15 -26.39
N VAL A 373 -20.99 -2.38 -26.95
CA VAL A 373 -21.48 -1.09 -26.45
C VAL A 373 -22.92 -1.31 -25.97
N HIS A 374 -23.25 -0.90 -24.75
CA HIS A 374 -24.64 -0.65 -24.36
C HIS A 374 -24.83 0.72 -23.70
N LYS A 375 -26.01 1.29 -24.01
CA LYS A 375 -26.34 2.72 -23.97
C LYS A 375 -26.78 3.21 -22.59
N SER A 376 -26.53 4.50 -22.41
CA SER A 376 -26.81 5.44 -21.31
C SER A 376 -28.25 5.52 -20.80
N SER A 377 -28.41 5.99 -19.55
CA SER A 377 -29.31 7.12 -19.26
C SER A 377 -28.80 7.94 -18.05
N LEU A 378 -29.01 9.26 -18.14
CA LEU A 378 -28.51 10.33 -17.29
C LEU A 378 -29.58 10.81 -16.30
N SER A 379 -29.20 11.26 -15.10
CA SER A 379 -29.90 12.39 -14.44
C SER A 379 -28.98 13.19 -13.52
N LYS A 380 -29.16 14.52 -13.57
CA LYS A 380 -28.35 15.60 -12.98
C LYS A 380 -28.88 16.06 -11.61
N ASN A 381 -28.07 16.92 -10.97
CA ASN A 381 -28.33 17.93 -9.91
C ASN A 381 -27.79 17.55 -8.53
N LYS A 382 -27.28 18.43 -7.66
CA LYS A 382 -26.66 19.78 -7.68
C LYS A 382 -26.23 20.04 -6.20
N GLN A 383 -25.18 20.85 -6.00
CA GLN A 383 -24.77 21.74 -4.87
C GLN A 383 -25.74 21.84 -3.65
N THR A 384 -25.38 22.06 -2.37
CA THR A 384 -24.24 22.68 -1.65
C THR A 384 -24.58 22.66 -0.14
N ALA A 385 -23.60 22.66 0.78
CA ALA A 385 -23.54 23.56 1.95
C ALA A 385 -22.39 23.19 2.93
N GLN A 386 -21.68 24.22 3.40
CA GLN A 386 -20.63 24.18 4.42
C GLN A 386 -21.20 24.43 5.82
N SER A 387 -20.59 23.89 6.88
CA SER A 387 -20.42 24.58 8.18
C SER A 387 -19.33 23.91 9.06
N LYS A 388 -18.97 24.57 10.17
CA LYS A 388 -17.63 24.74 10.78
C LYS A 388 -17.27 23.77 11.94
N PRO A 389 -15.99 23.67 12.35
CA PRO A 389 -15.55 22.75 13.41
C PRO A 389 -15.72 23.33 14.82
N SER A 390 -16.05 22.48 15.80
CA SER A 390 -16.06 22.83 17.23
C SER A 390 -15.08 21.97 18.04
N LYS A 391 -14.16 22.64 18.75
CA LYS A 391 -13.17 22.10 19.69
C LYS A 391 -13.82 21.54 20.96
N LYS A 392 -13.32 20.39 21.48
CA LYS A 392 -13.35 19.96 22.90
C LYS A 392 -12.19 18.96 23.12
N SER A 393 -11.07 19.39 23.73
CA SER A 393 -10.69 19.31 25.15
C SER A 393 -10.21 17.91 25.59
N ASN A 394 -8.88 17.77 25.72
CA ASN A 394 -8.16 16.60 26.22
C ASN A 394 -8.53 16.27 27.68
N GLN A 395 -8.81 15.01 27.97
CA GLN A 395 -8.69 14.43 29.30
C GLN A 395 -7.67 13.29 29.21
N GLU A 396 -6.55 13.44 29.92
CA GLU A 396 -5.51 12.43 30.07
C GLU A 396 -6.03 11.28 30.96
N ILE A 397 -5.95 10.05 30.46
CA ILE A 397 -6.25 8.84 31.21
C ILE A 397 -4.90 8.18 31.56
N PHE A 398 -4.62 8.03 32.85
CA PHE A 398 -3.38 7.44 33.37
C PHE A 398 -3.57 5.94 33.60
N PHE A 399 -2.68 5.09 33.07
CA PHE A 399 -2.63 3.65 33.36
C PHE A 399 -1.32 3.27 34.07
N PRO A 400 -1.35 2.34 35.05
CA PRO A 400 -0.17 1.94 35.83
C PRO A 400 0.78 1.05 35.01
N SER A 401 2.09 1.20 35.24
CA SER A 401 3.16 0.49 34.56
C SER A 401 3.13 -1.02 34.85
N VAL A 402 2.98 -1.83 33.80
CA VAL A 402 3.11 -3.30 33.87
C VAL A 402 4.57 -3.67 33.62
N GLN A 403 5.25 -4.23 34.61
CA GLN A 403 6.56 -4.87 34.42
C GLN A 403 6.39 -6.11 33.53
N LEU A 404 6.91 -6.07 32.31
CA LEU A 404 6.80 -7.14 31.32
C LEU A 404 8.13 -7.90 31.19
N GLU A 405 8.14 -9.18 31.57
CA GLU A 405 9.33 -10.06 31.63
C GLU A 405 10.11 -10.23 30.31
N GLY A 406 9.54 -9.87 29.15
CA GLY A 406 10.15 -10.13 27.84
C GLY A 406 11.25 -9.15 27.36
N ILE A 407 11.43 -8.01 28.04
CA ILE A 407 12.48 -7.01 27.71
C ILE A 407 13.69 -7.11 28.66
N ARG A 408 13.50 -7.71 29.83
CA ARG A 408 14.55 -7.84 30.83
C ARG A 408 15.79 -8.53 30.24
N ASP A 409 16.96 -7.96 30.54
CA ASP A 409 18.27 -8.43 30.11
C ASP A 409 18.50 -8.45 28.58
N LYS A 410 17.60 -7.85 27.79
CA LYS A 410 17.75 -7.69 26.33
C LYS A 410 18.63 -6.51 25.96
N VAL A 411 19.31 -6.60 24.82
CA VAL A 411 20.06 -5.49 24.22
C VAL A 411 19.28 -4.90 23.06
N ALA A 412 19.18 -3.57 23.02
CA ALA A 412 18.49 -2.87 21.95
C ALA A 412 19.40 -1.90 21.18
N LEU A 413 19.08 -1.71 19.90
CA LEU A 413 19.56 -0.61 19.07
C LEU A 413 18.35 0.25 18.67
N VAL A 414 18.42 1.55 18.90
CA VAL A 414 17.34 2.50 18.56
C VAL A 414 17.88 3.57 17.62
N THR A 415 17.42 3.59 16.37
CA THR A 415 17.75 4.67 15.43
C THR A 415 16.84 5.88 15.67
N GLY A 416 17.38 7.09 15.49
CA GLY A 416 16.69 8.35 15.84
C GLY A 416 16.39 8.49 17.34
N GLY A 417 17.24 7.92 18.20
CA GLY A 417 17.00 7.77 19.63
C GLY A 417 17.31 8.99 20.50
N THR A 418 17.67 10.14 19.94
CA THR A 418 18.14 11.31 20.74
C THR A 418 17.05 12.26 21.22
N ASP A 419 15.86 12.21 20.61
CA ASP A 419 14.71 13.02 21.00
C ASP A 419 13.38 12.30 20.70
N GLY A 420 12.28 12.97 21.00
CA GLY A 420 10.95 12.58 20.54
C GLY A 420 10.57 11.15 20.92
N ILE A 421 9.98 10.47 19.95
CA ILE A 421 9.55 9.08 20.02
C ILE A 421 10.74 8.13 20.30
N GLY A 422 11.84 8.28 19.57
CA GLY A 422 13.00 7.40 19.72
C GLY A 422 13.60 7.47 21.12
N LEU A 423 13.75 8.67 21.68
CA LEU A 423 14.20 8.84 23.07
C LEU A 423 13.22 8.24 24.08
N ARG A 424 11.91 8.32 23.80
CA ARG A 424 10.92 7.66 24.66
C ARG A 424 11.07 6.14 24.62
N CYS A 425 11.31 5.56 23.44
CA CYS A 425 11.61 4.13 23.31
C CYS A 425 12.86 3.74 24.12
N VAL A 426 13.93 4.54 24.05
CA VAL A 426 15.17 4.31 24.83
C VAL A 426 14.86 4.25 26.33
N ARG A 427 14.15 5.25 26.86
CA ARG A 427 13.78 5.28 28.29
C ARG A 427 12.90 4.10 28.69
N GLU A 428 11.93 3.76 27.86
CA GLU A 428 10.99 2.68 28.15
C GLU A 428 11.68 1.31 28.17
N LEU A 429 12.61 1.07 27.23
CA LEU A 429 13.44 -0.14 27.21
C LEU A 429 14.29 -0.25 28.48
N LEU A 430 14.94 0.84 28.91
CA LEU A 430 15.75 0.86 30.12
C LEU A 430 14.92 0.68 31.39
N THR A 431 13.77 1.36 31.47
CA THR A 431 12.79 1.23 32.57
C THR A 431 12.26 -0.20 32.67
N SER A 432 12.04 -0.85 31.52
CA SER A 432 11.63 -2.26 31.42
C SER A 432 12.76 -3.26 31.69
N GLY A 433 13.95 -2.81 32.08
CA GLY A 433 15.05 -3.66 32.50
C GLY A 433 15.96 -4.17 31.38
N ALA A 434 16.00 -3.50 30.23
CA ALA A 434 16.97 -3.79 29.19
C ALA A 434 18.41 -3.77 29.77
N ARG A 435 19.24 -4.71 29.30
CA ARG A 435 20.64 -4.81 29.71
C ARG A 435 21.41 -3.58 29.26
N GLY A 436 21.16 -3.13 28.03
CA GLY A 436 21.70 -1.90 27.49
C GLY A 436 21.04 -1.49 26.18
N VAL A 437 21.12 -0.20 25.87
CA VAL A 437 20.54 0.40 24.66
C VAL A 437 21.60 1.22 23.93
N MET A 438 21.88 0.85 22.68
CA MET A 438 22.65 1.70 21.77
C MET A 438 21.72 2.73 21.14
N ILE A 439 21.99 4.01 21.41
CA ILE A 439 21.32 5.16 20.81
C ILE A 439 22.07 5.47 19.51
N ALA A 440 21.40 5.34 18.37
CA ALA A 440 21.97 5.70 17.08
C ALA A 440 21.22 6.89 16.48
N ASP A 441 21.92 7.98 16.17
CA ASP A 441 21.33 9.17 15.57
C ASP A 441 22.38 9.94 14.78
N THR A 442 21.96 10.91 13.97
CA THR A 442 22.90 11.76 13.25
C THR A 442 23.34 12.99 14.05
N ASP A 443 22.67 13.29 15.18
CA ASP A 443 23.02 14.43 16.04
C ASP A 443 23.93 13.96 17.17
N GLU A 444 25.23 14.08 16.93
CA GLU A 444 26.27 13.65 17.87
C GLU A 444 26.18 14.39 19.22
N ALA A 445 25.95 15.70 19.20
CA ALA A 445 25.88 16.52 20.40
C ALA A 445 24.68 16.12 21.29
N SER A 446 23.51 15.92 20.68
CA SER A 446 22.34 15.41 21.39
C SER A 446 22.56 13.97 21.87
N GLY A 447 23.23 13.14 21.05
CA GLY A 447 23.68 11.79 21.39
C GLY A 447 24.39 11.68 22.73
N TYR A 448 25.54 12.35 22.86
CA TYR A 448 26.31 12.32 24.11
C TYR A 448 25.55 12.91 25.28
N LYS A 449 24.75 13.97 25.05
CA LYS A 449 23.90 14.55 26.09
C LYS A 449 22.90 13.52 26.63
N GLN A 450 22.27 12.72 25.77
CA GLN A 450 21.35 11.69 26.23
C GLN A 450 22.06 10.55 26.96
N VAL A 451 23.26 10.13 26.53
CA VAL A 451 24.04 9.13 27.27
C VAL A 451 24.36 9.59 28.68
N ILE A 452 24.74 10.85 28.88
CA ILE A 452 24.97 11.43 30.21
C ILE A 452 23.69 11.38 31.04
N ASN A 453 22.54 11.75 30.46
CA ASN A 453 21.25 11.71 31.15
C ASN A 453 20.87 10.28 31.55
N MET A 454 20.97 9.32 30.62
CA MET A 454 20.65 7.91 30.87
C MET A 454 21.60 7.30 31.91
N THR A 455 22.87 7.71 31.93
CA THR A 455 23.84 7.27 32.94
C THR A 455 23.46 7.74 34.34
N LYS A 456 22.97 8.98 34.48
CA LYS A 456 22.49 9.52 35.76
C LYS A 456 21.21 8.83 36.23
N GLU A 457 20.32 8.46 35.31
CA GLU A 457 18.99 7.93 35.62
C GLU A 457 18.99 6.41 35.83
N TYR A 458 19.71 5.65 35.02
CA TYR A 458 19.69 4.18 35.00
C TYR A 458 21.02 3.53 35.40
N GLY A 459 22.09 4.31 35.54
CA GLY A 459 23.43 3.84 35.91
C GLY A 459 24.40 3.71 34.73
N PRO A 460 25.70 3.48 35.02
CA PRO A 460 26.74 3.42 34.01
C PRO A 460 26.54 2.23 33.06
N ASN A 461 27.05 2.37 31.83
CA ASN A 461 26.99 1.37 30.76
C ASN A 461 25.57 0.98 30.31
N LYS A 462 24.49 1.60 30.82
CA LYS A 462 23.12 1.30 30.37
C LYS A 462 22.79 1.85 28.99
N ALA A 463 23.36 2.99 28.62
CA ALA A 463 23.21 3.57 27.30
C ALA A 463 24.58 3.90 26.71
N ALA A 464 24.70 3.72 25.40
CA ALA A 464 25.85 4.16 24.60
C ALA A 464 25.32 4.90 23.37
N PHE A 465 26.17 5.72 22.75
CA PHE A 465 25.81 6.46 21.54
C PHE A 465 26.74 6.11 20.39
N ILE A 466 26.17 6.07 19.19
CA ILE A 466 26.91 6.01 17.94
C ILE A 466 26.29 6.95 16.91
N GLU A 467 27.12 7.75 16.25
CA GLU A 467 26.67 8.57 15.13
C GLU A 467 26.41 7.68 13.90
N ILE A 468 25.27 7.89 13.24
CA ILE A 468 24.91 7.18 12.01
C ILE A 468 24.38 8.13 10.94
N ASN A 469 24.40 7.66 9.70
CA ASN A 469 23.47 8.09 8.67
C ASN A 469 22.60 6.87 8.30
N PRO A 470 21.27 6.90 8.52
CA PRO A 470 20.39 5.76 8.26
C PRO A 470 20.41 5.29 6.80
N ALA A 471 20.70 6.17 5.84
CA ALA A 471 20.80 5.83 4.42
C ALA A 471 22.21 5.36 4.00
N ASN A 472 23.18 5.30 4.92
CA ASN A 472 24.55 4.86 4.63
C ASN A 472 24.81 3.45 5.18
N TYR A 473 25.04 2.50 4.27
CA TYR A 473 25.31 1.09 4.60
C TYR A 473 26.41 0.92 5.65
N VAL A 474 27.56 1.56 5.45
CA VAL A 474 28.76 1.36 6.30
C VAL A 474 28.50 1.87 7.71
N LEU A 475 27.97 3.09 7.84
CA LEU A 475 27.70 3.70 9.14
C LEU A 475 26.63 2.94 9.90
N LEU A 476 25.54 2.54 9.23
CA LEU A 476 24.49 1.77 9.89
C LEU A 476 24.98 0.38 10.30
N LYS A 477 25.72 -0.33 9.44
CA LYS A 477 26.34 -1.63 9.77
C LYS A 477 27.29 -1.52 10.96
N ASN A 478 28.08 -0.45 11.04
CA ASN A 478 28.96 -0.21 12.18
C ASN A 478 28.18 -0.05 13.49
N ALA A 479 26.95 0.49 13.46
CA ALA A 479 26.10 0.56 14.66
C ALA A 479 25.67 -0.82 15.15
N PHE A 480 25.31 -1.74 14.25
CA PHE A 480 25.01 -3.13 14.62
C PHE A 480 26.22 -3.83 15.24
N ILE A 481 27.37 -3.76 14.57
CA ILE A 481 28.63 -4.36 15.04
C ILE A 481 29.04 -3.78 16.39
N SER A 482 28.97 -2.45 16.55
CA SER A 482 29.34 -1.78 17.78
C SER A 482 28.40 -2.15 18.93
N THR A 483 27.09 -2.26 18.67
CA THR A 483 26.11 -2.71 19.66
C THR A 483 26.43 -4.11 20.16
N ILE A 484 26.64 -5.05 19.23
CA ILE A 484 26.98 -6.44 19.54
C ILE A 484 28.30 -6.52 20.33
N ASN A 485 29.32 -5.79 19.91
CA ASN A 485 30.63 -5.83 20.56
C ASN A 485 30.63 -5.22 21.96
N TYR A 486 29.92 -4.09 22.13
CA TYR A 486 29.84 -3.36 23.39
C TYR A 486 28.98 -4.11 24.41
N TYR A 487 27.82 -4.60 24.01
CA TYR A 487 26.85 -5.24 24.90
C TYR A 487 26.85 -6.76 24.87
N LYS A 488 27.66 -7.40 24.03
CA LYS A 488 27.70 -8.86 23.82
C LYS A 488 26.34 -9.44 23.46
N GLY A 489 25.65 -8.79 22.53
CA GLY A 489 24.34 -9.23 22.01
C GLY A 489 23.56 -8.12 21.30
N LEU A 490 22.52 -8.52 20.58
CA LEU A 490 21.51 -7.64 19.99
C LEU A 490 20.21 -8.45 19.86
N ASP A 491 19.15 -7.99 20.52
CA ASP A 491 17.86 -8.67 20.58
C ASP A 491 16.72 -7.86 19.96
N ILE A 492 16.80 -6.53 20.06
CA ILE A 492 15.74 -5.60 19.66
C ILE A 492 16.33 -4.50 18.78
N VAL A 493 15.75 -4.25 17.63
CA VAL A 493 16.05 -3.08 16.81
C VAL A 493 14.78 -2.27 16.65
N ILE A 494 14.82 -0.99 17.01
CA ILE A 494 13.74 -0.05 16.79
C ILE A 494 14.20 0.97 15.76
N ASN A 495 13.57 0.95 14.59
CA ASN A 495 13.79 1.96 13.58
C ASN A 495 12.83 3.12 13.75
N ASN A 496 13.36 4.27 14.16
CA ASN A 496 12.63 5.53 14.26
C ASN A 496 13.36 6.64 13.51
N ILE A 497 13.29 6.58 12.18
CA ILE A 497 13.95 7.57 11.34
C ILE A 497 13.08 8.84 11.31
N LYS A 498 13.68 9.99 11.62
CA LYS A 498 12.94 11.25 11.77
C LYS A 498 12.69 11.89 10.40
N PHE A 499 11.47 12.40 10.20
CA PHE A 499 11.21 13.35 9.13
C PHE A 499 11.83 14.71 9.49
N ARG A 500 12.89 15.10 8.78
CA ARG A 500 13.53 16.41 8.90
C ARG A 500 13.05 17.33 7.77
N GLU A 501 13.15 18.65 7.98
CA GLU A 501 12.95 19.67 6.93
C GLU A 501 14.09 19.63 5.90
N LYS A 502 14.20 18.50 5.21
CA LYS A 502 15.11 18.25 4.09
C LYS A 502 14.30 18.23 2.80
N ASN A 503 15.01 18.19 1.67
CA ASN A 503 14.36 17.93 0.41
C ASN A 503 13.66 16.55 0.44
N TRP A 504 12.67 16.36 -0.42
CA TRP A 504 11.87 15.13 -0.43
C TRP A 504 12.67 13.87 -0.82
N GLU A 505 13.77 14.02 -1.57
CA GLU A 505 14.62 12.90 -1.99
C GLU A 505 15.39 12.31 -0.80
N ASP A 506 15.93 13.18 0.05
CA ASP A 506 16.56 12.80 1.32
C ASP A 506 15.56 12.10 2.23
N GLN A 507 14.30 12.55 2.26
CA GLN A 507 13.26 11.88 3.05
C GLN A 507 12.96 10.46 2.55
N VAL A 508 12.99 10.23 1.24
CA VAL A 508 12.88 8.88 0.67
C VAL A 508 14.12 8.05 1.01
N ASP A 509 15.32 8.59 0.89
CA ASP A 509 16.55 7.86 1.21
C ASP A 509 16.61 7.48 2.70
N GLU A 510 16.28 8.40 3.60
CA GLU A 510 16.29 8.13 5.02
C GLU A 510 15.15 7.18 5.43
N ASN A 511 13.90 7.48 5.06
CA ASN A 511 12.73 6.78 5.62
C ASN A 511 12.29 5.53 4.83
N ILE A 512 12.78 5.36 3.60
CA ILE A 512 12.53 4.15 2.81
C ILE A 512 13.81 3.33 2.71
N LYS A 513 14.88 3.87 2.10
CA LYS A 513 16.13 3.08 1.93
C LYS A 513 16.75 2.72 3.28
N GLY A 514 16.74 3.63 4.25
CA GLY A 514 17.23 3.35 5.60
C GLY A 514 16.47 2.23 6.32
N ILE A 515 15.15 2.13 6.12
CA ILE A 515 14.34 1.03 6.69
C ILE A 515 14.67 -0.29 6.00
N VAL A 516 14.75 -0.32 4.67
CA VAL A 516 15.11 -1.53 3.91
C VAL A 516 16.49 -2.03 4.33
N LEU A 517 17.45 -1.11 4.40
CA LEU A 517 18.82 -1.38 4.83
C LEU A 517 18.89 -1.91 6.27
N SER A 518 18.26 -1.21 7.22
CA SER A 518 18.23 -1.64 8.63
C SER A 518 17.58 -3.02 8.77
N THR A 519 16.50 -3.28 8.02
CA THR A 519 15.83 -4.58 8.01
C THR A 519 16.73 -5.68 7.48
N GLN A 520 17.48 -5.42 6.40
CA GLN A 520 18.47 -6.35 5.87
C GLN A 520 19.56 -6.66 6.92
N LEU A 521 20.09 -5.65 7.61
CA LEU A 521 21.08 -5.84 8.67
C LEU A 521 20.50 -6.60 9.87
N CYS A 522 19.23 -6.38 10.23
CA CYS A 522 18.57 -7.16 11.27
C CYS A 522 18.52 -8.65 10.91
N LEU A 523 18.16 -8.98 9.67
CA LEU A 523 18.12 -10.36 9.21
C LEU A 523 19.53 -10.97 9.11
N GLU A 524 20.55 -10.19 8.74
CA GLU A 524 21.96 -10.59 8.72
C GLU A 524 22.48 -10.91 10.13
N PHE A 525 22.33 -9.99 11.09
CA PHE A 525 22.96 -10.09 12.41
C PHE A 525 22.13 -10.81 13.47
N MET A 526 20.79 -10.75 13.39
CA MET A 526 19.91 -11.36 14.38
C MET A 526 19.32 -12.69 13.88
N GLY A 527 19.29 -12.94 12.57
CA GLY A 527 18.66 -14.13 11.99
C GLY A 527 19.35 -15.44 12.39
N ARG A 528 18.56 -16.44 12.81
CA ARG A 528 19.07 -17.78 13.16
C ARG A 528 19.75 -18.51 12.02
N ASN A 529 19.24 -18.34 10.81
CA ASN A 529 19.85 -18.84 9.58
C ASN A 529 21.25 -18.26 9.30
N ASN A 530 21.63 -17.18 9.98
CA ASN A 530 22.95 -16.54 9.91
C ASN A 530 23.76 -16.70 11.22
N GLY A 531 23.35 -17.60 12.11
CA GLY A 531 24.02 -17.84 13.40
C GLY A 531 23.60 -16.89 14.53
N GLY A 532 22.61 -16.01 14.31
CA GLY A 532 21.99 -15.19 15.34
C GLY A 532 20.98 -15.95 16.21
N ASN A 533 20.38 -15.28 17.19
CA ASN A 533 19.42 -15.90 18.13
C ASN A 533 17.94 -15.73 17.73
N GLY A 534 17.67 -15.00 16.66
CA GLY A 534 16.39 -14.35 16.38
C GLY A 534 16.30 -13.02 17.13
N GLY A 535 15.13 -12.38 17.09
CA GLY A 535 14.90 -11.14 17.84
C GLY A 535 13.67 -10.39 17.35
N ILE A 536 13.61 -9.10 17.67
CA ILE A 536 12.48 -8.24 17.33
C ILE A 536 12.98 -7.03 16.55
N LEU A 537 12.43 -6.85 15.35
CA LEU A 537 12.56 -5.64 14.56
C LEU A 537 11.23 -4.87 14.66
N LEU A 538 11.30 -3.62 15.11
CA LEU A 538 10.17 -2.72 15.20
C LEU A 538 10.41 -1.49 14.33
N ASN A 539 9.63 -1.33 13.26
CA ASN A 539 9.66 -0.15 12.40
C ASN A 539 8.56 0.83 12.81
N ILE A 540 8.94 2.09 13.06
CA ILE A 540 8.00 3.19 13.31
C ILE A 540 7.77 3.91 11.98
N ALA A 541 6.59 3.73 11.41
CA ALA A 541 6.28 4.16 10.06
C ALA A 541 5.95 5.66 9.93
N SER A 542 5.61 6.32 11.04
CA SER A 542 5.31 7.76 11.06
C SER A 542 5.23 8.31 12.49
N ASP A 543 5.77 9.51 12.72
CA ASP A 543 5.47 10.33 13.90
C ASP A 543 4.18 11.15 13.69
N TYR A 544 3.33 11.20 14.73
CA TYR A 544 2.11 11.99 14.71
C TYR A 544 2.44 13.45 15.07
N LYS A 545 2.56 14.33 14.06
CA LYS A 545 2.40 15.78 14.25
C LYS A 545 1.11 16.18 13.54
N GLN A 546 0.22 16.93 14.20
CA GLN A 546 -1.11 17.32 13.67
C GLN A 546 -1.10 17.96 12.25
N ASN A 547 0.05 18.40 11.74
CA ASN A 547 0.20 18.96 10.39
C ASN A 547 0.75 17.96 9.33
N SER A 548 1.29 16.80 9.71
CA SER A 548 1.88 15.82 8.78
C SER A 548 0.85 14.91 8.10
N GLU A 549 -0.39 14.85 8.61
CA GLU A 549 -1.51 14.09 8.00
C GLU A 549 -1.88 14.55 6.58
N SER A 550 -1.44 15.74 6.19
CA SER A 550 -1.70 16.30 4.86
C SER A 550 -0.55 16.12 3.86
N CYS A 551 0.61 15.61 4.29
CA CYS A 551 1.77 15.43 3.43
C CYS A 551 1.65 14.14 2.61
N PRO A 552 1.54 14.21 1.27
CA PRO A 552 1.41 13.03 0.40
C PRO A 552 2.58 12.05 0.53
N LEU A 553 3.80 12.59 0.74
CA LEU A 553 5.01 11.79 0.87
C LEU A 553 5.02 11.00 2.19
N HIS A 554 4.63 11.63 3.30
CA HIS A 554 4.58 10.99 4.62
C HIS A 554 3.62 9.80 4.62
N LEU A 555 2.41 10.01 4.08
CA LEU A 555 1.41 8.96 3.93
C LEU A 555 1.92 7.81 3.04
N ALA A 556 2.63 8.13 1.97
CA ALA A 556 3.16 7.12 1.06
C ALA A 556 4.31 6.29 1.66
N VAL A 557 5.21 6.93 2.42
CA VAL A 557 6.26 6.25 3.19
C VAL A 557 5.65 5.30 4.23
N GLN A 558 4.59 5.73 4.91
CA GLN A 558 3.89 4.88 5.88
C GLN A 558 3.38 3.59 5.22
N ASP A 559 2.68 3.71 4.08
CA ASP A 559 2.15 2.55 3.35
C ASP A 559 3.26 1.67 2.76
N PHE A 560 4.38 2.27 2.34
CA PHE A 560 5.59 1.51 1.96
C PHE A 560 6.01 0.59 3.10
N ILE A 561 6.26 1.15 4.30
CA ILE A 561 6.81 0.43 5.45
C ILE A 561 5.86 -0.69 5.86
N VAL A 562 4.56 -0.41 5.95
CA VAL A 562 3.56 -1.42 6.33
C VAL A 562 3.55 -2.62 5.37
N ARG A 563 3.63 -2.38 4.06
CA ARG A 563 3.58 -3.46 3.06
C ARG A 563 4.89 -4.22 2.95
N PHE A 564 6.00 -3.49 2.99
CA PHE A 564 7.34 -4.05 3.08
C PHE A 564 7.47 -4.97 4.30
N ASP A 565 7.13 -4.49 5.50
CA ASP A 565 7.27 -5.25 6.75
C ASP A 565 6.41 -6.51 6.77
N ARG A 566 5.16 -6.43 6.32
CA ARG A 566 4.28 -7.61 6.22
C ARG A 566 4.83 -8.66 5.25
N SER A 567 5.46 -8.21 4.17
CA SER A 567 6.09 -9.09 3.18
C SER A 567 7.29 -9.79 3.82
N VAL A 568 8.20 -9.02 4.43
CA VAL A 568 9.37 -9.54 5.14
C VAL A 568 8.98 -10.51 6.26
N ALA A 569 7.99 -10.12 7.08
CA ALA A 569 7.48 -10.93 8.17
C ALA A 569 7.02 -12.30 7.69
N THR A 570 6.27 -12.35 6.59
CA THR A 570 5.74 -13.62 6.07
C THR A 570 6.83 -14.46 5.41
N ALA A 571 7.76 -13.82 4.68
CA ALA A 571 8.78 -14.50 3.91
C ALA A 571 9.91 -15.09 4.77
N HIS A 572 10.29 -14.41 5.86
CA HIS A 572 11.56 -14.67 6.54
C HIS A 572 11.45 -15.20 7.96
N PHE A 573 10.31 -15.04 8.62
CA PHE A 573 10.19 -15.40 10.04
C PHE A 573 10.57 -16.86 10.33
N ASN A 574 10.15 -17.81 9.47
CA ASN A 574 10.43 -19.23 9.66
C ASN A 574 11.94 -19.54 9.62
N ALA A 575 12.73 -18.80 8.84
CA ALA A 575 14.17 -19.02 8.71
C ALA A 575 14.98 -18.20 9.73
N SER A 576 14.61 -16.93 9.95
CA SER A 576 15.37 -16.00 10.77
C SER A 576 14.97 -16.03 12.25
N ASN A 577 13.73 -16.39 12.57
CA ASN A 577 13.11 -16.16 13.87
C ASN A 577 13.22 -14.69 14.34
N VAL A 578 13.30 -13.75 13.40
CA VAL A 578 13.21 -12.31 13.65
C VAL A 578 11.77 -11.89 13.43
N LYS A 579 11.09 -11.49 14.50
CA LYS A 579 9.73 -10.96 14.46
C LYS A 579 9.77 -9.52 13.97
N VAL A 580 9.05 -9.23 12.89
CA VAL A 580 8.93 -7.88 12.33
C VAL A 580 7.59 -7.27 12.75
N LEU A 581 7.66 -6.09 13.36
CA LEU A 581 6.52 -5.34 13.89
C LEU A 581 6.53 -3.93 13.29
N THR A 582 5.34 -3.38 13.07
CA THR A 582 5.19 -2.00 12.58
C THR A 582 4.30 -1.20 13.51
N ILE A 583 4.68 0.03 13.85
CA ILE A 583 3.80 1.02 14.48
C ILE A 583 3.50 2.13 13.48
N CYS A 584 2.23 2.40 13.24
CA CYS A 584 1.75 3.55 12.49
C CYS A 584 1.21 4.62 13.44
N LYS A 585 1.28 5.90 13.06
CA LYS A 585 0.75 7.03 13.85
C LYS A 585 1.23 7.05 15.30
N ALA A 586 2.52 6.84 15.53
CA ALA A 586 3.05 6.85 16.88
C ALA A 586 2.87 8.24 17.52
N THR A 587 2.18 8.31 18.66
CA THR A 587 2.17 9.47 19.57
C THR A 587 3.11 9.22 20.75
N PHE A 588 3.48 10.28 21.47
CA PHE A 588 4.21 10.14 22.74
C PHE A 588 3.48 9.22 23.73
N ASP A 589 2.15 9.32 23.78
CA ASP A 589 1.31 8.53 24.68
C ASP A 589 1.25 7.05 24.26
N THR A 590 1.29 6.76 22.96
CA THR A 590 1.30 5.40 22.42
C THR A 590 2.52 4.62 22.89
N ILE A 591 3.69 5.27 22.81
CA ILE A 591 4.97 4.63 23.13
C ILE A 591 5.18 4.57 24.64
N GLY A 592 4.63 5.55 25.36
CA GLY A 592 4.70 5.60 26.81
C GLY A 592 3.87 4.56 27.55
N CYS A 593 2.81 4.01 26.94
CA CYS A 593 1.94 3.03 27.61
C CYS A 593 2.08 1.59 27.08
N ASP A 594 2.47 1.38 25.81
CA ASP A 594 2.34 0.07 25.16
C ASP A 594 3.59 -0.47 24.46
N LEU A 595 4.74 0.23 24.43
CA LEU A 595 5.92 -0.28 23.71
C LEU A 595 6.34 -1.67 24.17
N ALA A 596 6.39 -1.88 25.49
CA ALA A 596 6.71 -3.18 26.06
C ALA A 596 5.67 -4.25 25.71
N THR A 597 4.39 -3.89 25.71
CA THR A 597 3.29 -4.76 25.27
C THR A 597 3.42 -5.14 23.80
N ILE A 598 3.74 -4.18 22.93
CA ILE A 598 3.91 -4.38 21.49
C ILE A 598 5.07 -5.33 21.23
N ILE A 599 6.21 -5.11 21.86
CA ILE A 599 7.40 -5.95 21.72
C ILE A 599 7.11 -7.37 22.21
N THR A 600 6.47 -7.52 23.37
CA THR A 600 6.27 -8.85 24.00
C THR A 600 5.09 -9.64 23.43
N LYS A 601 3.98 -8.98 23.08
CA LYS A 601 2.73 -9.63 22.65
C LYS A 601 2.42 -9.46 21.17
N GLY A 602 3.05 -8.52 20.46
CA GLY A 602 2.82 -8.28 19.04
C GLY A 602 3.08 -9.53 18.21
N SER A 603 2.16 -9.89 17.31
CA SER A 603 2.34 -11.02 16.40
C SER A 603 3.22 -10.64 15.21
N ASN A 604 3.95 -11.58 14.61
CA ASN A 604 4.80 -11.28 13.47
C ASN A 604 3.97 -10.70 12.31
N GLY A 605 4.42 -9.58 11.72
CA GLY A 605 3.72 -8.85 10.66
C GLY A 605 2.51 -8.02 11.12
N CYS A 606 2.30 -7.87 12.44
CA CYS A 606 1.22 -7.02 12.95
C CYS A 606 1.57 -5.53 12.82
N VAL A 607 0.54 -4.74 12.50
CA VAL A 607 0.62 -3.28 12.45
C VAL A 607 -0.19 -2.75 13.61
N TRP A 608 0.45 -1.99 14.48
CA TRP A 608 -0.21 -1.31 15.59
C TRP A 608 -0.59 0.10 15.17
N MET A 609 -1.86 0.43 15.39
CA MET A 609 -2.38 1.79 15.25
C MET A 609 -2.96 2.18 16.61
N PRO A 610 -2.34 3.09 17.36
CA PRO A 610 -2.97 3.68 18.53
C PRO A 610 -4.25 4.41 18.11
N CYS A 611 -5.30 4.26 18.90
CA CYS A 611 -6.57 4.97 18.72
C CYS A 611 -6.45 6.46 19.05
#